data_AF-A0A084Q8D9-F1
#
_entry.id   AF-A0A084Q8D9-F1
#
_cell.length_a   1.000
_cell.length_b   1.000
_cell.length_c   1.000
_cell.angle_alpha   90.00
_cell.angle_beta   90.00
_cell.angle_gamma   90.00
#
_symmetry.space_group_name_H-M   'P 1'
#
loop_
_entity.id
_entity.type
_entity.pdbx_description
1 polymer ?
#
loop_
_entity_poly.entity_id
_entity_poly.type
_entity_poly.pdbx_seq_one_letter_code
_entity_poly.pdbx_strand_id
1 'polypeptide(L)'
;MTNAEDELRRRRERGRQAQAAYRKRQTRAANSLAEQNHDFRQGIRRLVNAARGDESREVADAISELAGAAGITYQPCLVAQINRDDVKDRCSANLVIDAKTQSFSSGYQENLRHGPDVPTKAANRLDCHIWFDPMQCVKVSLPPDDILPYLGLAAETFAGRVFWAIMEQAQTRIPSQPAALARQALGHSDATRPIKASFIRSMVDARLEYKRTGGISPRHAAAAEADLGMVVHRRVVDEYQARGRRPEAWLSCVGVEEHARWMMAGDAFGLLAAPAEGEAARAWGRLFADLTGRLLDASVCFGDGPRWRIEVVHEILGDWIDKVTALPAQVRPSLLRDVHVRTATMSLMTDPGETSLPALLSTLTTTLHPTTYVFTTFRDASALPPLAELQLLFREAEGVTAVTSLACAEARGLDYFFPCRMITLNVASSLEAVGFMAVLAAALAERGIGVNPVSGFHHDHLFVPLGREAEAVGVLARVAEENRQRS
;
A
#
# COMPACT_ATOMS: atom_id res chain seq x y z
N MET A 1 24.24 -55.56 21.05
CA MET A 1 22.78 -55.34 20.95
C MET A 1 22.29 -54.05 21.63
N THR A 2 23.12 -53.38 22.46
CA THR A 2 22.75 -52.18 23.23
C THR A 2 22.63 -50.87 22.43
N ASN A 3 23.35 -50.72 21.31
CA ASN A 3 23.40 -49.45 20.57
C ASN A 3 22.11 -49.10 19.79
N ALA A 4 21.39 -50.11 19.28
CA ALA A 4 20.17 -49.91 18.50
C ALA A 4 18.96 -49.52 19.37
N GLU A 5 18.88 -50.05 20.59
CA GLU A 5 17.82 -49.71 21.55
C GLU A 5 18.00 -48.32 22.15
N ASP A 6 19.25 -47.90 22.38
CA ASP A 6 19.58 -46.53 22.81
C ASP A 6 19.31 -45.50 21.72
N GLU A 7 19.61 -45.82 20.46
CA GLU A 7 19.25 -45.00 19.28
C GLU A 7 17.73 -44.83 19.16
N LEU A 8 16.97 -45.92 19.33
CA LEU A 8 15.50 -45.92 19.34
C LEU A 8 14.93 -45.12 20.52
N ARG A 9 15.52 -45.22 21.71
CA ARG A 9 15.15 -44.39 22.87
C ARG A 9 15.40 -42.91 22.60
N ARG A 10 16.57 -42.54 22.07
CA ARG A 10 16.88 -41.14 21.70
C ARG A 10 15.97 -40.60 20.60
N ARG A 11 15.56 -41.43 19.65
CA ARG A 11 14.55 -41.05 18.63
C ARG A 11 13.17 -40.82 19.25
N ARG A 12 12.72 -41.70 20.16
CA ARG A 12 11.44 -41.54 20.87
C ARG A 12 11.44 -40.32 21.80
N GLU A 13 12.56 -40.03 22.44
CA GLU A 13 12.75 -38.85 23.29
C GLU A 13 12.70 -37.55 22.47
N ARG A 14 13.41 -37.52 21.34
CA ARG A 14 13.37 -36.38 20.39
C ARG A 14 11.97 -36.16 19.82
N GLY A 15 11.25 -37.23 19.49
CA GLY A 15 9.85 -37.15 19.06
C GLY A 15 8.92 -36.56 20.12
N ARG A 16 9.08 -36.97 21.38
CA ARG A 16 8.31 -36.40 22.51
C ARG A 16 8.63 -34.92 22.75
N GLN A 17 9.90 -34.55 22.70
CA GLN A 17 10.34 -33.16 22.86
C GLN A 17 9.87 -32.27 21.71
N ALA A 18 9.91 -32.75 20.47
CA ALA A 18 9.38 -32.05 19.31
C ALA A 18 7.86 -31.83 19.42
N GLN A 19 7.10 -32.85 19.84
CA GLN A 19 5.66 -32.73 20.08
C GLN A 19 5.32 -31.78 21.24
N ALA A 20 6.13 -31.74 22.30
CA ALA A 20 5.96 -30.78 23.40
C ALA A 20 6.26 -29.34 22.93
N ALA A 21 7.33 -29.14 22.15
CA ALA A 21 7.69 -27.84 21.59
C ALA A 21 6.64 -27.35 20.58
N TYR A 22 6.05 -28.24 19.79
CA TYR A 22 4.95 -27.92 18.87
C TYR A 22 3.71 -27.46 19.62
N ARG A 23 3.28 -28.19 20.66
CA ARG A 23 2.16 -27.78 21.53
C ARG A 23 2.41 -26.43 22.18
N LYS A 24 3.62 -26.20 22.69
CA LYS A 24 4.03 -24.91 23.28
C LYS A 24 3.96 -23.76 22.26
N ARG A 25 4.32 -24.01 20.99
CA ARG A 25 4.20 -23.03 19.90
C ARG A 25 2.74 -22.75 19.56
N GLN A 26 1.89 -23.77 19.47
CA GLN A 26 0.44 -23.57 19.26
C GLN A 26 -0.20 -22.76 20.40
N THR A 27 0.12 -23.03 21.66
CA THR A 27 -0.41 -22.25 22.79
C THR A 27 0.08 -20.80 22.76
N ARG A 28 1.34 -20.56 22.41
CA ARG A 28 1.87 -19.19 22.27
C ARG A 28 1.20 -18.43 21.13
N ALA A 29 1.00 -19.08 19.99
CA ALA A 29 0.28 -18.50 18.86
C ALA A 29 -1.19 -18.18 19.22
N ALA A 30 -1.87 -19.10 19.91
CA ALA A 30 -3.23 -18.89 20.39
C ALA A 30 -3.33 -17.73 21.40
N ASN A 31 -2.38 -17.63 22.34
CA ASN A 31 -2.34 -16.53 23.30
C ASN A 31 -2.03 -15.18 22.63
N SER A 32 -1.09 -15.16 21.68
CA SER A 32 -0.76 -13.96 20.91
C SER A 32 -1.95 -13.51 20.05
N LEU A 33 -2.68 -14.44 19.45
CA LEU A 33 -3.90 -14.15 18.70
C LEU A 33 -5.02 -13.63 19.62
N ALA A 34 -5.13 -14.17 20.84
CA ALA A 34 -6.09 -13.69 21.83
C ALA A 34 -5.75 -12.26 22.32
N GLU A 35 -4.46 -11.95 22.49
CA GLU A 35 -3.96 -10.62 22.85
C GLU A 35 -4.18 -9.62 21.70
N GLN A 36 -3.85 -9.99 20.46
CA GLN A 36 -4.14 -9.18 19.28
C GLN A 36 -5.64 -8.91 19.10
N ASN A 37 -6.49 -9.93 19.31
CA ASN A 37 -7.95 -9.76 19.27
C ASN A 37 -8.46 -8.85 20.41
N HIS A 38 -7.81 -8.89 21.58
CA HIS A 38 -8.14 -8.00 22.68
C HIS A 38 -7.79 -6.55 22.33
N ASP A 39 -6.58 -6.31 21.83
CA ASP A 39 -6.10 -4.97 21.43
C ASP A 39 -6.91 -4.41 20.27
N PHE A 40 -7.27 -5.25 19.30
CA PHE A 40 -8.12 -4.88 18.16
C PHE A 40 -9.53 -4.47 18.64
N ARG A 41 -10.14 -5.25 19.53
CA ARG A 41 -11.43 -4.87 20.15
C ARG A 41 -11.34 -3.59 20.97
N GLN A 42 -10.21 -3.34 21.66
CA GLN A 42 -9.99 -2.07 22.34
C GLN A 42 -9.86 -0.90 21.35
N GLY A 43 -9.16 -1.09 20.23
CA GLY A 43 -9.02 -0.11 19.15
C GLY A 43 -10.38 0.27 18.56
N ILE A 44 -11.21 -0.71 18.24
CA ILE A 44 -12.58 -0.47 17.74
C ILE A 44 -13.43 0.24 18.79
N ARG A 45 -13.30 -0.11 20.08
CA ARG A 45 -14.03 0.60 21.15
C ARG A 45 -13.61 2.07 21.26
N ARG A 46 -12.34 2.40 21.04
CA ARG A 46 -11.87 3.79 20.98
C ARG A 46 -12.40 4.51 19.74
N LEU A 47 -12.42 3.85 18.59
CA LEU A 47 -12.98 4.37 17.34
C LEU A 47 -14.47 4.71 17.48
N VAL A 48 -15.25 3.76 18.02
CA VAL A 48 -16.68 3.92 18.31
C VAL A 48 -16.94 5.08 19.28
N ASN A 49 -16.12 5.21 20.33
CA ASN A 49 -16.25 6.31 21.29
C ASN A 49 -15.78 7.67 20.72
N ALA A 50 -14.93 7.65 19.70
CA ALA A 50 -14.45 8.85 19.01
C ALA A 50 -15.42 9.32 17.92
N ALA A 51 -16.33 8.44 17.47
CA ALA A 51 -17.36 8.77 16.51
C ALA A 51 -18.36 9.78 17.12
N ARG A 52 -18.60 10.89 16.43
CA ARG A 52 -19.38 12.05 16.89
C ARG A 52 -20.76 12.15 16.22
N GLY A 53 -21.07 11.29 15.25
CA GLY A 53 -22.35 11.26 14.55
C GLY A 53 -22.46 12.25 13.39
N ASP A 54 -21.35 12.87 12.99
CA ASP A 54 -21.21 13.70 11.78
C ASP A 54 -20.40 13.00 10.68
N GLU A 55 -20.14 11.70 10.83
CA GLU A 55 -19.45 10.89 9.82
C GLU A 55 -20.29 10.75 8.54
N SER A 56 -19.60 10.60 7.40
CA SER A 56 -20.27 10.22 6.15
C SER A 56 -21.03 8.92 6.34
N ARG A 57 -22.15 8.73 5.64
CA ARG A 57 -23.01 7.55 5.80
C ARG A 57 -22.23 6.25 5.63
N GLU A 58 -21.29 6.23 4.69
CA GLU A 58 -20.39 5.10 4.44
C GLU A 58 -19.43 4.83 5.60
N VAL A 59 -18.92 5.88 6.28
CA VAL A 59 -18.06 5.73 7.46
C VAL A 59 -18.87 5.35 8.69
N ALA A 60 -20.07 5.89 8.87
CA ALA A 60 -20.98 5.48 9.94
C ALA A 60 -21.42 4.01 9.77
N ASP A 61 -21.70 3.59 8.53
CA ASP A 61 -22.05 2.20 8.20
C ASP A 61 -20.83 1.28 8.42
N ALA A 62 -19.62 1.69 8.02
CA ALA A 62 -18.39 0.96 8.27
C ALA A 62 -18.04 0.85 9.77
N ILE A 63 -18.23 1.92 10.56
CA ILE A 63 -18.05 1.90 12.02
C ILE A 63 -19.07 0.98 12.68
N SER A 64 -20.32 1.01 12.21
CA SER A 64 -21.39 0.13 12.68
C SER A 64 -21.09 -1.34 12.37
N GLU A 65 -20.62 -1.64 11.16
CA GLU A 65 -20.23 -2.97 10.73
C GLU A 65 -19.02 -3.49 11.52
N LEU A 66 -18.00 -2.66 11.73
CA LEU A 66 -16.82 -2.97 12.56
C LEU A 66 -17.20 -3.18 14.03
N ALA A 67 -18.10 -2.37 14.58
CA ALA A 67 -18.60 -2.53 15.95
C ALA A 67 -19.40 -3.83 16.10
N GLY A 68 -20.24 -4.17 15.11
CA GLY A 68 -20.97 -5.43 15.04
C GLY A 68 -20.05 -6.65 14.98
N ALA A 69 -19.04 -6.63 14.11
CA ALA A 69 -18.03 -7.69 14.00
C ALA A 69 -17.21 -7.86 15.29
N ALA A 70 -17.00 -6.79 16.05
CA ALA A 70 -16.32 -6.82 17.34
C ALA A 70 -17.22 -7.21 18.53
N GLY A 71 -18.54 -7.32 18.34
CA GLY A 71 -19.52 -7.56 19.41
C GLY A 71 -19.70 -6.36 20.35
N ILE A 72 -19.49 -5.14 19.86
CA ILE A 72 -19.56 -3.88 20.61
C ILE A 72 -20.82 -3.13 20.18
N THR A 73 -21.66 -2.73 21.15
CA THR A 73 -22.90 -1.99 20.86
C THR A 73 -22.57 -0.57 20.38
N TYR A 74 -22.97 -0.25 19.15
CA TYR A 74 -22.90 1.10 18.56
C TYR A 74 -24.31 1.61 18.29
N GLN A 75 -24.62 2.82 18.76
CA GLN A 75 -25.87 3.53 18.43
C GLN A 75 -25.53 4.73 17.55
N PRO A 76 -25.91 4.71 16.25
CA PRO A 76 -25.74 5.87 15.38
C PRO A 76 -26.60 7.03 15.89
N CYS A 77 -26.03 8.23 15.98
CA CYS A 77 -26.80 9.44 16.23
C CYS A 77 -27.65 9.74 14.97
N LEU A 78 -28.88 9.23 14.88
CA LEU A 78 -29.79 9.65 13.82
C LEU A 78 -30.06 11.16 14.00
N VAL A 79 -29.58 11.98 13.07
CA VAL A 79 -30.02 13.37 12.96
C VAL A 79 -31.46 13.37 12.42
N ALA A 80 -32.41 13.06 13.29
CA ALA A 80 -33.79 13.42 13.11
C ALA A 80 -33.94 14.89 13.53
N GLN A 81 -34.21 15.76 12.55
CA GLN A 81 -34.85 17.07 12.70
C GLN A 81 -34.24 18.01 13.75
N ILE A 82 -33.19 18.75 13.38
CA ILE A 82 -32.87 20.01 14.08
C ILE A 82 -33.18 21.17 13.13
N ASN A 83 -34.08 22.04 13.61
CA ASN A 83 -34.59 23.23 12.95
C ASN A 83 -33.46 24.13 12.41
N ARG A 84 -33.75 24.78 11.27
CA ARG A 84 -32.86 25.62 10.47
C ARG A 84 -32.34 26.90 11.14
N ASP A 85 -32.61 27.13 12.42
CA ASP A 85 -32.38 28.43 13.05
C ASP A 85 -31.13 28.51 13.95
N ASP A 86 -30.43 27.39 14.23
CA ASP A 86 -29.29 27.35 15.17
C ASP A 86 -27.88 27.30 14.52
N VAL A 87 -27.76 27.46 13.19
CA VAL A 87 -26.49 27.22 12.46
C VAL A 87 -25.52 28.41 12.50
N LYS A 88 -25.78 29.48 13.27
CA LYS A 88 -24.91 30.67 13.25
C LYS A 88 -23.66 30.64 14.13
N ASP A 89 -23.53 29.71 15.10
CA ASP A 89 -22.47 29.82 16.12
C ASP A 89 -21.46 28.66 16.22
N ARG A 90 -21.47 27.65 15.33
CA ARG A 90 -20.52 26.52 15.41
C ARG A 90 -19.38 26.50 14.39
N CYS A 91 -19.30 27.48 13.49
CA CYS A 91 -18.23 27.57 12.50
C CYS A 91 -17.29 28.73 12.81
N SER A 92 -16.44 28.57 13.82
CA SER A 92 -15.31 29.47 14.08
C SER A 92 -14.23 28.77 14.92
N ALA A 93 -13.57 27.76 14.35
CA ALA A 93 -12.25 27.36 14.83
C ALA A 93 -11.23 27.86 13.79
N ASN A 94 -10.68 29.04 14.03
CA ASN A 94 -9.69 29.67 13.16
C ASN A 94 -8.37 28.88 13.21
N LEU A 95 -7.87 28.48 12.04
CA LEU A 95 -6.51 27.96 11.87
C LEU A 95 -5.52 29.11 12.11
N VAL A 96 -4.64 28.99 13.11
CA VAL A 96 -3.59 30.00 13.37
C VAL A 96 -2.22 29.35 13.15
N ILE A 97 -1.47 29.88 12.18
CA ILE A 97 -0.08 29.49 11.91
C ILE A 97 0.80 30.62 12.44
N ASP A 98 1.56 30.35 13.50
CA ASP A 98 2.51 31.32 14.05
C ASP A 98 3.71 31.48 13.09
N ALA A 99 3.88 32.70 12.59
CA ALA A 99 4.89 33.04 11.59
C ALA A 99 6.33 33.07 12.14
N LYS A 100 6.53 33.01 13.46
CA LYS A 100 7.87 33.02 14.09
C LYS A 100 8.36 31.64 14.51
N THR A 101 7.47 30.70 14.83
CA THR A 101 7.85 29.39 15.38
C THR A 101 7.70 28.24 14.39
N GLN A 102 6.96 28.42 13.29
CA GLN A 102 6.60 27.34 12.36
C GLN A 102 5.91 26.13 13.02
N SER A 103 5.33 26.28 14.22
CA SER A 103 4.61 25.20 14.89
C SER A 103 3.13 25.16 14.51
N PHE A 104 2.58 23.95 14.44
CA PHE A 104 1.16 23.67 14.25
C PHE A 104 0.44 23.53 15.60
N SER A 105 -0.71 24.17 15.76
CA SER A 105 -1.64 23.87 16.85
C SER A 105 -3.06 23.77 16.30
N SER A 106 -3.58 22.53 16.30
CA SER A 106 -5.01 22.27 16.13
C SER A 106 -5.70 22.55 17.46
N GLY A 107 -6.79 23.32 17.45
CA GLY A 107 -7.60 23.64 18.65
C GLY A 107 -8.38 22.46 19.22
N TYR A 108 -7.89 21.23 19.08
CA TYR A 108 -8.38 20.08 19.83
C TYR A 108 -7.67 20.03 21.19
N GLN A 109 -8.18 20.80 22.16
CA GLN A 109 -7.92 20.48 23.56
C GLN A 109 -8.75 19.25 23.93
N GLU A 110 -8.11 18.08 23.94
CA GLU A 110 -8.61 16.97 24.74
C GLU A 110 -8.62 17.41 26.20
N ASN A 111 -9.81 17.34 26.81
CA ASN A 111 -10.01 17.51 28.25
C ASN A 111 -9.33 16.36 29.01
N LEU A 112 -8.01 16.39 29.13
CA LEU A 112 -7.27 15.60 30.10
C LEU A 112 -7.33 16.36 31.43
N ARG A 113 -8.08 15.76 32.38
CA ARG A 113 -8.23 16.24 33.75
C ARG A 113 -6.86 16.42 34.40
N HIS A 114 -6.72 17.55 35.11
CA HIS A 114 -5.54 17.97 35.85
C HIS A 114 -5.03 16.93 36.86
N GLY A 115 -3.70 16.81 36.95
CA GLY A 115 -2.93 16.51 38.15
C GLY A 115 -1.82 17.56 38.28
N PRO A 116 -1.43 18.00 39.50
CA PRO A 116 -0.90 19.35 39.70
C PRO A 116 0.62 19.46 39.56
N ASP A 117 1.02 20.63 39.04
CA ASP A 117 2.23 21.42 39.25
C ASP A 117 3.63 20.84 39.00
N VAL A 118 4.48 21.71 38.42
CA VAL A 118 5.95 21.93 38.63
C VAL A 118 6.59 22.39 37.30
N PRO A 119 7.53 23.37 37.30
CA PRO A 119 7.33 24.63 36.59
C PRO A 119 8.30 24.89 35.43
N THR A 120 7.98 25.97 34.70
CA THR A 120 8.81 26.72 33.76
C THR A 120 10.22 27.06 34.28
N LYS A 121 11.17 27.11 33.32
CA LYS A 121 12.50 27.75 33.29
C LYS A 121 13.74 26.90 33.62
N ALA A 122 14.49 26.69 32.54
CA ALA A 122 15.88 27.10 32.32
C ALA A 122 16.93 26.87 33.42
N ALA A 123 17.95 26.12 32.99
CA ALA A 123 19.35 26.24 33.36
C ALA A 123 19.70 26.00 34.83
N ASN A 124 20.19 24.80 35.10
CA ASN A 124 21.44 24.65 35.83
C ASN A 124 22.29 23.55 35.22
N ARG A 125 23.45 23.99 34.76
CA ARG A 125 24.62 23.27 34.25
C ARG A 125 25.03 22.14 35.20
N LEU A 126 25.39 21.00 34.63
CA LEU A 126 26.45 20.16 35.20
C LEU A 126 27.49 19.85 34.12
N ASP A 127 28.74 19.98 34.54
CA ASP A 127 29.96 20.01 33.76
C ASP A 127 30.29 18.65 33.13
N CYS A 128 29.85 18.46 31.90
CA CYS A 128 30.51 17.66 30.87
C CYS A 128 29.89 18.05 29.53
N HIS A 129 30.54 18.99 28.84
CA HIS A 129 30.06 19.58 27.59
C HIS A 129 30.20 18.62 26.40
N ILE A 130 29.38 17.56 26.38
CA ILE A 130 28.87 16.94 25.15
C ILE A 130 27.40 16.60 25.42
N TRP A 131 26.50 17.54 25.12
CA TRP A 131 25.07 17.25 24.99
C TRP A 131 24.75 17.21 23.50
N PHE A 132 24.48 16.02 22.97
CA PHE A 132 23.68 15.88 21.76
C PHE A 132 22.23 16.19 22.15
N ASP A 133 21.67 17.26 21.58
CA ASP A 133 20.23 17.48 21.57
C ASP A 133 19.56 16.30 20.85
N PRO A 134 18.77 15.44 21.53
CA PRO A 134 18.16 14.26 20.91
C PRO A 134 17.15 14.61 19.81
N MET A 135 16.71 15.88 19.73
CA MET A 135 15.71 16.35 18.76
C MET A 135 16.32 17.00 17.52
N GLN A 136 17.64 17.27 17.49
CA GLN A 136 18.30 17.84 16.31
C GLN A 136 18.68 16.81 15.23
N CYS A 137 18.49 15.52 15.50
CA CYS A 137 18.96 14.43 14.64
C CYS A 137 17.86 13.50 14.11
N VAL A 138 16.62 13.98 13.92
CA VAL A 138 15.60 13.18 13.21
C VAL A 138 15.56 13.57 11.75
N LYS A 139 16.43 12.94 10.94
CA LYS A 139 16.27 12.91 9.48
C LYS A 139 15.00 12.11 9.20
N VAL A 140 14.04 12.67 8.45
CA VAL A 140 12.89 11.89 8.00
C VAL A 140 13.41 10.87 6.99
N SER A 141 13.42 9.60 7.37
CA SER A 141 13.96 8.49 6.57
C SER A 141 12.90 7.84 5.68
N LEU A 142 11.64 7.85 6.12
CA LEU A 142 10.52 7.37 5.32
C LEU A 142 10.07 8.47 4.34
N PRO A 143 9.71 8.12 3.09
CA PRO A 143 9.19 9.09 2.15
C PRO A 143 7.80 9.56 2.58
N PRO A 144 7.43 10.83 2.33
CA PRO A 144 6.04 11.27 2.38
C PRO A 144 5.16 10.43 1.45
N ASP A 145 3.90 10.21 1.83
CA ASP A 145 2.99 9.31 1.10
C ASP A 145 2.74 9.78 -0.35
N ASP A 146 2.75 11.10 -0.58
CA ASP A 146 2.50 11.71 -1.89
C ASP A 146 3.56 11.39 -2.96
N ILE A 147 4.78 11.00 -2.57
CA ILE A 147 5.84 10.67 -3.53
C ILE A 147 6.01 9.16 -3.78
N LEU A 148 5.36 8.30 -2.99
CA LEU A 148 5.45 6.85 -3.15
C LEU A 148 5.21 6.36 -4.59
N PRO A 149 4.23 6.90 -5.36
CA PRO A 149 3.98 6.46 -6.74
C PRO A 149 5.10 6.81 -7.73
N TYR A 150 6.08 7.63 -7.34
CA TYR A 150 7.10 8.18 -8.24
C TYR A 150 8.53 7.82 -7.80
N LEU A 151 8.69 6.86 -6.88
CA LEU A 151 10.00 6.41 -6.37
C LEU A 151 10.45 5.09 -6.98
N GLY A 152 11.75 4.79 -6.86
CA GLY A 152 12.34 3.56 -7.39
C GLY A 152 12.21 3.46 -8.91
N LEU A 153 11.78 2.30 -9.41
CA LEU A 153 11.56 2.10 -10.85
C LEU A 153 10.45 3.01 -11.40
N ALA A 154 9.51 3.43 -10.56
CA ALA A 154 8.43 4.35 -10.97
C ALA A 154 8.95 5.77 -11.23
N ALA A 155 10.15 6.14 -10.77
CA ALA A 155 10.77 7.42 -11.11
C ALA A 155 11.13 7.52 -12.60
N GLU A 156 11.35 6.36 -13.25
CA GLU A 156 11.74 6.27 -14.66
C GLU A 156 10.54 6.18 -15.62
N THR A 157 9.32 6.03 -15.10
CA THR A 157 8.10 6.06 -15.94
C THR A 157 7.83 7.47 -16.44
N PHE A 158 6.92 7.60 -17.42
CA PHE A 158 6.53 8.91 -17.91
C PHE A 158 5.91 9.76 -16.79
N ALA A 159 5.04 9.17 -15.95
CA ALA A 159 4.45 9.82 -14.79
C ALA A 159 5.51 10.27 -13.77
N GLY A 160 6.49 9.41 -13.45
CA GLY A 160 7.59 9.75 -12.55
C GLY A 160 8.44 10.90 -13.09
N ARG A 161 8.79 10.86 -14.38
CA ARG A 161 9.56 11.92 -15.05
C ARG A 161 8.79 13.23 -15.09
N VAL A 162 7.50 13.20 -15.41
CA VAL A 162 6.62 14.38 -15.40
C VAL A 162 6.53 14.96 -13.98
N PHE A 163 6.24 14.13 -12.98
CA PHE A 163 6.16 14.55 -11.58
C PHE A 163 7.44 15.25 -11.12
N TRP A 164 8.59 14.60 -11.31
CA TRP A 164 9.85 15.14 -10.85
C TRP A 164 10.31 16.37 -11.64
N ALA A 165 10.08 16.40 -12.95
CA ALA A 165 10.36 17.59 -13.77
C ALA A 165 9.49 18.78 -13.34
N ILE A 166 8.22 18.56 -13.00
CA ILE A 166 7.35 19.59 -12.43
C ILE A 166 7.89 20.08 -11.10
N MET A 167 8.34 19.19 -10.20
CA MET A 167 8.93 19.59 -8.92
C MET A 167 10.19 20.44 -9.11
N GLU A 168 11.09 20.03 -10.01
CA GLU A 168 12.31 20.76 -10.35
C GLU A 168 12.00 22.14 -10.97
N GLN A 169 11.04 22.20 -11.91
CA GLN A 169 10.60 23.48 -12.47
C GLN A 169 9.92 24.36 -11.42
N ALA A 170 9.09 23.80 -10.53
CA ALA A 170 8.45 24.55 -9.45
C ALA A 170 9.50 25.15 -8.50
N GLN A 171 10.55 24.41 -8.14
CA GLN A 171 11.64 24.92 -7.31
C GLN A 171 12.29 26.18 -7.90
N THR A 172 12.43 26.23 -9.23
CA THR A 172 13.01 27.39 -9.94
C THR A 172 12.02 28.55 -10.11
N ARG A 173 10.74 28.26 -10.37
CA ARG A 173 9.71 29.28 -10.65
C ARG A 173 9.14 29.93 -9.37
N ILE A 174 8.96 29.18 -8.27
CA ILE A 174 8.36 29.70 -7.02
C ILE A 174 9.10 30.95 -6.49
N PRO A 175 10.44 31.01 -6.44
CA PRO A 175 11.14 32.23 -6.01
C PRO A 175 10.86 33.46 -6.88
N SER A 176 10.63 33.26 -8.18
CA SER A 176 10.41 34.35 -9.13
C SER A 176 8.97 34.87 -9.15
N GLN A 177 7.98 34.00 -8.95
CA GLN A 177 6.55 34.32 -9.07
C GLN A 177 5.68 33.64 -8.00
N PRO A 178 5.96 33.84 -6.70
CA PRO A 178 5.36 33.05 -5.62
C PRO A 178 3.84 33.23 -5.51
N ALA A 179 3.34 34.45 -5.69
CA ALA A 179 1.92 34.74 -5.56
C ALA A 179 1.09 34.28 -6.76
N ALA A 180 1.64 34.32 -7.98
CA ALA A 180 0.95 33.86 -9.17
C ALA A 180 0.80 32.34 -9.15
N LEU A 181 1.90 31.63 -8.90
CA LEU A 181 1.90 30.17 -8.86
C LEU A 181 1.05 29.62 -7.71
N ALA A 182 1.10 30.26 -6.53
CA ALA A 182 0.22 29.86 -5.42
C ALA A 182 -1.26 30.09 -5.73
N ARG A 183 -1.63 31.21 -6.35
CA ARG A 183 -3.02 31.45 -6.77
C ARG A 183 -3.50 30.46 -7.82
N GLN A 184 -2.65 30.13 -8.79
CA GLN A 184 -2.97 29.13 -9.81
C GLN A 184 -3.12 27.73 -9.20
N ALA A 185 -2.10 27.28 -8.46
CA ALA A 185 -2.05 25.92 -7.94
C ALA A 185 -3.03 25.66 -6.79
N LEU A 186 -3.30 26.66 -5.94
CA LEU A 186 -4.10 26.50 -4.72
C LEU A 186 -5.42 27.28 -4.75
N GLY A 187 -5.70 28.07 -5.78
CA GLY A 187 -6.91 28.89 -5.85
C GLY A 187 -8.18 28.12 -6.20
N HIS A 188 -8.09 26.81 -6.43
CA HIS A 188 -9.22 25.97 -6.84
C HIS A 188 -10.08 25.47 -5.67
N SER A 189 -9.58 25.57 -4.44
CA SER A 189 -10.20 25.07 -3.21
C SER A 189 -9.98 26.04 -2.04
N ASP A 190 -11.00 26.24 -1.21
CA ASP A 190 -10.88 26.99 0.04
C ASP A 190 -10.05 26.23 1.09
N ALA A 191 -10.03 24.89 1.05
CA ALA A 191 -9.19 24.07 1.92
C ALA A 191 -7.69 24.36 1.77
N THR A 192 -7.24 24.78 0.58
CA THR A 192 -5.85 25.11 0.29
C THR A 192 -5.50 26.58 0.55
N ARG A 193 -6.50 27.43 0.84
CA ARG A 193 -6.33 28.88 1.08
C ARG A 193 -5.38 29.25 2.24
N PRO A 194 -5.29 28.51 3.35
CA PRO A 194 -4.35 28.81 4.43
C PRO A 194 -2.88 28.57 4.06
N ILE A 195 -2.61 27.83 2.97
CA ILE A 195 -1.27 27.40 2.61
C ILE A 195 -0.51 28.54 1.94
N LYS A 196 0.62 28.94 2.53
CA LYS A 196 1.48 30.01 2.00
C LYS A 196 2.42 29.48 0.93
N ALA A 197 2.78 30.33 -0.03
CA ALA A 197 3.77 30.02 -1.06
C ALA A 197 5.14 29.56 -0.50
N SER A 198 5.55 30.10 0.66
CA SER A 198 6.76 29.66 1.37
C SER A 198 6.68 28.21 1.83
N PHE A 199 5.49 27.76 2.23
CA PHE A 199 5.26 26.38 2.65
C PHE A 199 5.27 25.43 1.45
N ILE A 200 4.64 25.82 0.33
CA ILE A 200 4.72 25.06 -0.93
C ILE A 200 6.18 24.88 -1.34
N ARG A 201 6.99 25.94 -1.23
CA ARG A 201 8.43 25.87 -1.49
C ARG A 201 9.11 24.84 -0.60
N SER A 202 8.85 24.88 0.72
CA SER A 202 9.40 23.88 1.64
C SER A 202 8.95 22.45 1.29
N MET A 203 7.72 22.26 0.81
CA MET A 203 7.24 20.96 0.35
C MET A 203 8.04 20.49 -0.86
N VAL A 204 8.19 21.32 -1.88
CA VAL A 204 8.98 21.01 -3.09
C VAL A 204 10.44 20.70 -2.72
N ASP A 205 11.07 21.54 -1.90
CA ASP A 205 12.44 21.37 -1.46
C ASP A 205 12.63 20.08 -0.64
N ALA A 206 11.65 19.71 0.19
CA ALA A 206 11.64 18.44 0.92
C ALA A 206 11.62 17.22 -0.02
N ARG A 207 10.72 17.21 -1.01
CA ARG A 207 10.59 16.08 -1.96
C ARG A 207 11.84 15.92 -2.83
N LEU A 208 12.39 17.03 -3.31
CA LEU A 208 13.64 17.02 -4.09
C LEU A 208 14.86 16.60 -3.25
N GLU A 209 14.90 17.00 -1.97
CA GLU A 209 15.93 16.54 -1.04
C GLU A 209 15.83 15.02 -0.81
N TYR A 210 14.60 14.50 -0.63
CA TYR A 210 14.37 13.07 -0.52
C TYR A 210 14.84 12.33 -1.78
N LYS A 211 14.40 12.77 -2.97
CA LYS A 211 14.82 12.20 -4.27
C LYS A 211 16.34 12.08 -4.38
N ARG A 212 17.07 13.10 -3.93
CA ARG A 212 18.54 13.16 -4.03
C ARG A 212 19.27 12.35 -2.97
N THR A 213 18.73 12.26 -1.74
CA THR A 213 19.51 11.80 -0.57
C THR A 213 18.88 10.67 0.25
N GLY A 214 17.68 10.20 -0.15
CA GLY A 214 16.94 9.17 0.56
C GLY A 214 16.45 9.59 1.96
N GLY A 215 16.36 10.89 2.23
CA GLY A 215 15.65 11.40 3.40
C GLY A 215 15.72 12.92 3.51
N ILE A 216 15.03 13.47 4.50
CA ILE A 216 14.77 14.92 4.58
C ILE A 216 15.39 15.49 5.85
N SER A 217 16.07 16.62 5.71
CA SER A 217 16.75 17.27 6.82
C SER A 217 15.77 18.02 7.73
N PRO A 218 16.13 18.28 9.00
CA PRO A 218 15.25 18.93 9.97
C PRO A 218 14.66 20.27 9.50
N ARG A 219 15.38 21.02 8.65
CA ARG A 219 14.90 22.30 8.08
C ARG A 219 13.60 22.17 7.27
N HIS A 220 13.30 20.98 6.77
CA HIS A 220 12.11 20.70 5.97
C HIS A 220 11.18 19.67 6.64
N ALA A 221 11.46 19.23 7.88
CA ALA A 221 10.73 18.14 8.53
C ALA A 221 9.22 18.44 8.68
N ALA A 222 8.85 19.67 9.01
CA ALA A 222 7.44 20.08 9.10
C ALA A 222 6.68 20.02 7.77
N ALA A 223 7.39 20.11 6.64
CA ALA A 223 6.82 19.92 5.31
C ALA A 223 6.86 18.45 4.88
N ALA A 224 7.46 17.57 5.67
CA ALA A 224 7.71 16.16 5.36
C ALA A 224 6.96 15.20 6.29
N GLU A 225 5.97 15.71 7.04
CA GLU A 225 5.02 14.87 7.76
C GLU A 225 4.36 13.89 6.78
N ALA A 226 4.31 12.62 7.15
CA ALA A 226 4.01 11.52 6.23
C ALA A 226 2.64 11.64 5.56
N ASP A 227 1.63 12.04 6.34
CA ASP A 227 0.22 12.11 5.94
C ASP A 227 -0.24 13.52 5.55
N LEU A 228 0.62 14.54 5.67
CA LEU A 228 0.25 15.94 5.45
C LEU A 228 -0.36 16.18 4.06
N GLY A 229 0.27 15.62 3.01
CA GLY A 229 -0.26 15.72 1.65
C GLY A 229 -1.64 15.09 1.52
N MET A 230 -1.84 13.95 2.19
CA MET A 230 -3.10 13.21 2.20
C MET A 230 -4.21 13.92 3.00
N VAL A 231 -3.86 14.60 4.10
CA VAL A 231 -4.82 15.41 4.87
C VAL A 231 -5.34 16.59 4.03
N VAL A 232 -4.45 17.27 3.30
CA VAL A 232 -4.86 18.34 2.38
C VAL A 232 -5.74 17.77 1.27
N HIS A 233 -5.36 16.62 0.69
CA HIS A 233 -6.15 15.92 -0.32
C HIS A 233 -7.57 15.61 0.13
N ARG A 234 -7.72 15.03 1.32
CA ARG A 234 -9.05 14.71 1.86
C ARG A 234 -9.93 15.97 1.96
N ARG A 235 -9.40 17.07 2.50
CA ARG A 235 -10.18 18.32 2.63
C ARG A 235 -10.57 18.92 1.29
N VAL A 236 -9.70 18.86 0.28
CA VAL A 236 -9.99 19.31 -1.08
C VAL A 236 -11.10 18.45 -1.69
N VAL A 237 -11.01 17.13 -1.55
CA VAL A 237 -12.00 16.16 -2.05
C VAL A 237 -13.36 16.40 -1.39
N ASP A 238 -13.40 16.51 -0.06
CA ASP A 238 -14.62 16.78 0.71
C ASP A 238 -15.30 18.08 0.25
N GLU A 239 -14.53 19.15 0.01
CA GLU A 239 -15.04 20.43 -0.49
C GLU A 239 -15.62 20.29 -1.91
N TYR A 240 -14.93 19.57 -2.80
CA TYR A 240 -15.41 19.32 -4.16
C TYR A 240 -16.73 18.55 -4.15
N GLN A 241 -16.81 17.48 -3.37
CA GLN A 241 -18.02 16.68 -3.22
C GLN A 241 -19.17 17.51 -2.64
N ALA A 242 -18.92 18.32 -1.61
CA ALA A 242 -19.92 19.23 -1.02
C ALA A 242 -20.44 20.27 -2.02
N ARG A 243 -19.63 20.65 -3.01
CA ARG A 243 -20.01 21.57 -4.11
C ARG A 243 -20.62 20.85 -5.32
N GLY A 244 -20.83 19.54 -5.26
CA GLY A 244 -21.33 18.73 -6.37
C GLY A 244 -20.36 18.62 -7.55
N ARG A 245 -19.07 18.84 -7.32
CA ARG A 245 -18.00 18.65 -8.32
C ARG A 245 -17.42 17.25 -8.18
N ARG A 246 -16.88 16.71 -9.27
CA ARG A 246 -16.24 15.39 -9.33
C ARG A 246 -14.71 15.53 -9.23
N PRO A 247 -14.07 15.14 -8.11
CA PRO A 247 -12.61 15.10 -8.00
C PRO A 247 -11.95 14.21 -9.05
N GLU A 248 -12.62 13.14 -9.47
CA GLU A 248 -12.12 12.13 -10.41
C GLU A 248 -11.95 12.69 -11.83
N ALA A 249 -12.53 13.85 -12.12
CA ALA A 249 -12.31 14.58 -13.36
C ALA A 249 -10.89 15.18 -13.48
N TRP A 250 -10.09 15.08 -12.43
CA TRP A 250 -8.72 15.60 -12.35
C TRP A 250 -7.67 14.48 -12.35
N LEU A 251 -6.91 14.39 -13.43
CA LEU A 251 -5.85 13.41 -13.63
C LEU A 251 -4.64 13.72 -12.74
N SER A 252 -4.06 12.68 -12.11
CA SER A 252 -2.71 12.71 -11.54
C SER A 252 -1.65 12.55 -12.63
N CYS A 253 -0.36 12.61 -12.28
CA CYS A 253 0.71 12.26 -13.23
C CYS A 253 0.55 10.84 -13.78
N VAL A 254 0.05 9.90 -12.97
CA VAL A 254 -0.27 8.52 -13.42
C VAL A 254 -1.40 8.55 -14.44
N GLY A 255 -2.48 9.29 -14.17
CA GLY A 255 -3.58 9.45 -15.12
C GLY A 255 -3.17 10.16 -16.42
N VAL A 256 -2.21 11.09 -16.37
CA VAL A 256 -1.62 11.72 -17.55
C VAL A 256 -0.86 10.69 -18.40
N GLU A 257 -0.10 9.79 -17.77
CA GLU A 257 0.59 8.70 -18.47
C GLU A 257 -0.40 7.73 -19.12
N GLU A 258 -1.45 7.33 -18.41
CA GLU A 258 -2.51 6.46 -18.96
C GLU A 258 -3.21 7.12 -20.16
N HIS A 259 -3.50 8.42 -20.06
CA HIS A 259 -4.09 9.17 -21.16
C HIS A 259 -3.15 9.28 -22.36
N ALA A 260 -1.85 9.49 -22.13
CA ALA A 260 -0.84 9.48 -23.19
C ALA A 260 -0.74 8.11 -23.88
N ARG A 261 -0.81 7.01 -23.13
CA ARG A 261 -0.89 5.64 -23.68
C ARG A 261 -2.18 5.37 -24.44
N TRP A 262 -3.29 6.01 -24.08
CA TRP A 262 -4.53 5.91 -24.83
C TRP A 262 -4.45 6.70 -26.15
N MET A 263 -3.84 7.89 -26.13
CA MET A 263 -3.65 8.73 -27.33
C MET A 263 -2.66 8.11 -28.33
N MET A 264 -1.65 7.40 -27.85
CA MET A 264 -0.67 6.70 -28.69
C MET A 264 -0.97 5.21 -28.66
N ALA A 265 -1.44 4.60 -29.77
CA ALA A 265 -1.62 3.15 -29.85
C ALA A 265 -0.42 2.43 -29.20
N GLY A 266 -0.64 1.62 -28.15
CA GLY A 266 0.33 1.36 -27.06
C GLY A 266 1.79 1.08 -27.45
N ASP A 267 2.03 0.44 -28.60
CA ASP A 267 3.38 0.19 -29.14
C ASP A 267 4.16 1.48 -29.47
N ALA A 268 3.46 2.55 -29.85
CA ALA A 268 4.01 3.87 -30.11
C ALA A 268 4.36 4.64 -28.84
N PHE A 269 3.79 4.29 -27.68
CA PHE A 269 4.14 4.93 -26.41
C PHE A 269 5.61 4.72 -26.03
N GLY A 270 6.21 3.61 -26.48
CA GLY A 270 7.65 3.35 -26.35
C GLY A 270 8.53 4.44 -26.98
N LEU A 271 8.02 5.20 -27.95
CA LEU A 271 8.70 6.36 -28.55
C LEU A 271 8.84 7.53 -27.58
N LEU A 272 8.15 7.52 -26.44
CA LEU A 272 8.28 8.55 -25.42
C LEU A 272 9.43 8.29 -24.44
N ALA A 273 10.09 7.13 -24.52
CA ALA A 273 11.28 6.85 -23.74
C ALA A 273 12.37 7.88 -24.06
N ALA A 274 12.98 8.49 -23.04
CA ALA A 274 14.07 9.43 -23.29
C ALA A 274 15.24 8.68 -23.95
N PRO A 275 15.82 9.23 -25.02
CA PRO A 275 16.96 8.62 -25.68
C PRO A 275 18.19 8.69 -24.76
N ALA A 276 19.10 7.73 -24.93
CA ALA A 276 20.25 7.56 -24.05
C ALA A 276 21.17 8.80 -24.07
N GLU A 277 21.61 9.24 -25.26
CA GLU A 277 22.57 10.36 -25.39
C GLU A 277 22.46 11.08 -26.75
N GLY A 278 23.23 12.15 -26.93
CA GLY A 278 23.41 12.83 -28.21
C GLY A 278 22.38 13.92 -28.53
N GLU A 279 22.25 14.24 -29.82
CA GLU A 279 21.37 15.30 -30.30
C GLU A 279 19.87 14.99 -30.07
N ALA A 280 19.50 13.71 -30.15
CA ALA A 280 18.18 13.20 -29.78
C ALA A 280 17.82 13.52 -28.33
N ALA A 281 18.74 13.30 -27.37
CA ALA A 281 18.52 13.61 -25.96
C ALA A 281 18.33 15.10 -25.70
N ARG A 282 19.05 15.96 -26.42
CA ARG A 282 18.85 17.41 -26.31
C ARG A 282 17.52 17.86 -26.92
N ALA A 283 17.14 17.32 -28.07
CA ALA A 283 15.87 17.64 -28.72
C ALA A 283 14.68 17.18 -27.87
N TRP A 284 14.71 15.93 -27.41
CA TRP A 284 13.73 15.38 -26.49
C TRP A 284 13.66 16.18 -25.19
N GLY A 285 14.81 16.52 -24.60
CA GLY A 285 14.87 17.32 -23.37
C GLY A 285 14.23 18.70 -23.51
N ARG A 286 14.39 19.37 -24.66
CA ARG A 286 13.71 20.65 -24.93
C ARG A 286 12.19 20.48 -25.05
N LEU A 287 11.73 19.49 -25.80
CA LEU A 287 10.31 19.20 -25.97
C LEU A 287 9.67 18.78 -24.64
N PHE A 288 10.36 17.96 -23.85
CA PHE A 288 9.87 17.51 -22.56
C PHE A 288 9.82 18.65 -21.54
N ALA A 289 10.82 19.54 -21.53
CA ALA A 289 10.80 20.73 -20.68
C ALA A 289 9.65 21.68 -21.04
N ASP A 290 9.31 21.83 -22.33
CA ASP A 290 8.14 22.57 -22.81
C ASP A 290 6.83 21.91 -22.33
N LEU A 291 6.69 20.60 -22.51
CA LEU A 291 5.56 19.81 -22.01
C LEU A 291 5.35 20.02 -20.50
N THR A 292 6.38 19.77 -19.70
CA THR A 292 6.26 19.85 -18.23
C THR A 292 6.08 21.28 -17.75
N GLY A 293 6.56 22.27 -18.52
CA GLY A 293 6.29 23.68 -18.28
C GLY A 293 4.81 24.03 -18.48
N ARG A 294 4.22 23.61 -19.61
CA ARG A 294 2.79 23.80 -19.89
C ARG A 294 1.91 23.05 -18.90
N LEU A 295 2.31 21.84 -18.52
CA LEU A 295 1.62 21.08 -17.47
C LEU A 295 1.71 21.82 -16.13
N LEU A 296 2.87 22.33 -15.72
CA LEU A 296 2.99 23.12 -14.49
C LEU A 296 2.07 24.35 -14.52
N ASP A 297 2.03 25.08 -15.65
CA ASP A 297 1.19 26.28 -15.84
C ASP A 297 -0.32 25.96 -15.88
N ALA A 298 -0.69 24.72 -16.16
CA ALA A 298 -2.07 24.22 -16.14
C ALA A 298 -2.46 23.45 -14.86
N SER A 299 -1.50 23.22 -13.95
CA SER A 299 -1.72 22.35 -12.79
C SER A 299 -2.44 23.05 -11.66
N VAL A 300 -3.24 22.25 -10.92
CA VAL A 300 -3.73 22.58 -9.58
C VAL A 300 -3.19 21.54 -8.58
N CYS A 301 -3.10 21.88 -7.31
CA CYS A 301 -2.55 21.00 -6.28
C CYS A 301 -3.66 20.46 -5.39
N PHE A 302 -3.81 19.14 -5.35
CA PHE A 302 -4.75 18.48 -4.43
C PHE A 302 -4.06 18.10 -3.11
N GLY A 303 -2.80 18.47 -2.89
CA GLY A 303 -2.05 18.11 -1.67
C GLY A 303 -1.23 16.84 -1.81
N ASP A 304 -1.70 15.87 -2.60
CA ASP A 304 -0.98 14.65 -2.98
C ASP A 304 -0.22 14.77 -4.32
N GLY A 305 -0.21 15.96 -4.90
CA GLY A 305 0.51 16.27 -6.14
C GLY A 305 -0.24 17.19 -7.09
N PRO A 306 0.36 17.49 -8.25
CA PRO A 306 -0.28 18.25 -9.31
C PRO A 306 -1.38 17.44 -10.00
N ARG A 307 -2.45 18.14 -10.38
CA ARG A 307 -3.66 17.60 -10.99
C ARG A 307 -4.10 18.44 -12.19
N TRP A 308 -4.73 17.79 -13.16
CA TRP A 308 -5.17 18.44 -14.40
C TRP A 308 -6.52 17.94 -14.88
N ARG A 309 -7.26 18.83 -15.55
CA ARG A 309 -8.43 18.43 -16.31
C ARG A 309 -8.04 17.64 -17.55
N ILE A 310 -8.79 16.58 -17.85
CA ILE A 310 -8.53 15.71 -19.01
C ILE A 310 -8.47 16.48 -20.33
N GLU A 311 -9.32 17.51 -20.51
CA GLU A 311 -9.35 18.27 -21.77
C GLU A 311 -8.05 19.04 -22.00
N VAL A 312 -7.48 19.61 -20.93
CA VAL A 312 -6.22 20.36 -20.98
C VAL A 312 -5.04 19.42 -21.21
N VAL A 313 -5.05 18.25 -20.56
CA VAL A 313 -4.03 17.22 -20.77
C VAL A 313 -4.05 16.72 -22.20
N HIS A 314 -5.22 16.46 -22.77
CA HIS A 314 -5.39 16.02 -24.15
C HIS A 314 -4.80 17.01 -25.15
N GLU A 315 -5.08 18.31 -24.98
CA GLU A 315 -4.55 19.36 -25.84
C GLU A 315 -3.03 19.49 -25.74
N ILE A 316 -2.49 19.54 -24.51
CA ILE A 316 -1.05 19.68 -24.29
C ILE A 316 -0.29 18.46 -24.82
N LEU A 317 -0.78 17.24 -24.53
CA LEU A 317 -0.15 16.02 -25.01
C LEU A 317 -0.26 15.87 -26.53
N GLY A 318 -1.38 16.23 -27.14
CA GLY A 318 -1.55 16.16 -28.60
C GLY A 318 -0.47 16.96 -29.33
N ASP A 319 -0.34 18.25 -29.00
CA ASP A 319 0.69 19.12 -29.58
C ASP A 319 2.12 18.61 -29.31
N TRP A 320 2.37 18.07 -28.12
CA TRP A 320 3.67 17.50 -27.79
C TRP A 320 3.96 16.21 -28.57
N ILE A 321 2.99 15.31 -28.70
CA ILE A 321 3.10 14.06 -29.47
C ILE A 321 3.34 14.36 -30.94
N ASP A 322 2.65 15.35 -31.51
CA ASP A 322 2.87 15.81 -32.89
C ASP A 322 4.30 16.30 -33.10
N LYS A 323 4.83 17.09 -32.16
CA LYS A 323 6.23 17.56 -32.19
C LYS A 323 7.23 16.42 -32.05
N VAL A 324 6.98 15.44 -31.18
CA VAL A 324 7.87 14.28 -30.99
C VAL A 324 7.86 13.37 -32.22
N THR A 325 6.69 13.11 -32.80
CA THR A 325 6.56 12.29 -34.01
C THR A 325 7.12 12.98 -35.25
N ALA A 326 7.12 14.32 -35.32
CA ALA A 326 7.75 15.08 -36.38
C ALA A 326 9.30 15.07 -36.36
N LEU A 327 9.94 14.55 -35.29
CA LEU A 327 11.40 14.45 -35.23
C LEU A 327 11.95 13.53 -36.35
N PRO A 328 13.09 13.88 -36.97
CA PRO A 328 13.74 13.04 -38.00
C PRO A 328 14.05 11.64 -37.47
N ALA A 329 13.94 10.60 -38.31
CA ALA A 329 14.14 9.21 -37.91
C ALA A 329 15.51 8.92 -37.24
N GLN A 330 16.53 9.73 -37.53
CA GLN A 330 17.87 9.66 -36.94
C GLN A 330 17.95 10.24 -35.50
N VAL A 331 16.96 11.08 -35.14
CA VAL A 331 16.84 11.81 -33.86
C VAL A 331 15.69 11.26 -33.02
N ARG A 332 14.79 10.46 -33.62
CA ARG A 332 13.75 9.75 -32.87
C ARG A 332 14.42 8.80 -31.86
N PRO A 333 13.96 8.76 -30.61
CA PRO A 333 14.39 7.72 -29.69
C PRO A 333 14.14 6.37 -30.37
N SER A 334 15.20 5.58 -30.51
CA SER A 334 15.10 4.21 -31.01
C SER A 334 14.08 3.49 -30.15
N LEU A 335 13.15 2.75 -30.78
CA LEU A 335 12.43 1.67 -30.08
C LEU A 335 13.49 0.88 -29.34
N LEU A 336 13.50 0.96 -28.01
CA LEU A 336 14.36 0.14 -27.18
C LEU A 336 14.13 -1.29 -27.68
N ARG A 337 15.18 -1.93 -28.23
CA ARG A 337 15.19 -3.39 -28.34
C ARG A 337 14.82 -3.88 -26.96
N ASP A 338 13.76 -4.69 -26.86
CA ASP A 338 13.25 -5.29 -25.64
C ASP A 338 14.36 -5.61 -24.62
N VAL A 339 14.73 -4.61 -23.83
CA VAL A 339 14.92 -4.85 -22.41
C VAL A 339 13.50 -4.86 -21.92
N HIS A 340 12.84 -5.99 -22.17
CA HIS A 340 11.87 -6.51 -21.23
C HIS A 340 12.64 -6.65 -19.89
N VAL A 341 12.82 -5.53 -19.18
CA VAL A 341 12.30 -5.57 -17.83
C VAL A 341 10.86 -5.93 -18.10
N ARG A 342 10.48 -7.15 -17.79
CA ARG A 342 9.11 -7.37 -17.37
C ARG A 342 8.94 -6.43 -16.19
N THR A 343 8.70 -5.15 -16.47
CA THR A 343 7.72 -4.39 -15.73
C THR A 343 6.51 -5.25 -15.99
N ALA A 344 6.28 -6.21 -15.10
CA ALA A 344 4.92 -6.60 -14.84
C ALA A 344 4.25 -5.24 -14.69
N THR A 345 3.46 -4.88 -15.70
CA THR A 345 2.37 -3.98 -15.52
C THR A 345 1.65 -4.55 -14.31
N MET A 346 2.02 -4.10 -13.11
CA MET A 346 1.03 -3.93 -12.08
C MET A 346 0.30 -2.65 -12.50
N SER A 347 -0.40 -2.58 -13.64
CA SER A 347 -1.74 -3.16 -13.73
C SER A 347 -2.02 -3.95 -12.47
N LEU A 348 -2.60 -3.28 -11.49
CA LEU A 348 -3.83 -3.86 -10.99
C LEU A 348 -4.64 -4.17 -12.27
N MET A 349 -4.39 -5.35 -12.86
CA MET A 349 -5.38 -6.03 -13.66
C MET A 349 -6.55 -5.97 -12.71
N THR A 350 -7.52 -5.12 -13.05
CA THR A 350 -8.78 -5.11 -12.30
C THR A 350 -9.20 -6.56 -12.33
N ASP A 351 -9.08 -7.21 -11.17
CA ASP A 351 -9.21 -8.64 -11.13
C ASP A 351 -10.65 -8.93 -11.55
N PRO A 352 -10.87 -9.62 -12.69
CA PRO A 352 -12.23 -9.92 -13.13
C PRO A 352 -12.90 -10.93 -12.19
N GLY A 353 -12.17 -11.44 -11.19
CA GLY A 353 -12.64 -12.33 -10.16
C GLY A 353 -13.79 -11.74 -9.35
N GLU A 354 -14.70 -12.64 -8.99
CA GLU A 354 -15.87 -12.32 -8.19
C GLU A 354 -15.42 -11.81 -6.80
N THR A 355 -15.98 -10.69 -6.34
CA THR A 355 -15.67 -10.09 -5.02
C THR A 355 -16.72 -10.46 -3.97
N SER A 356 -17.88 -10.96 -4.40
CA SER A 356 -18.93 -11.46 -3.52
C SER A 356 -18.52 -12.79 -2.89
N LEU A 357 -18.22 -12.77 -1.60
CA LEU A 357 -17.86 -13.96 -0.81
C LEU A 357 -18.88 -15.11 -0.94
N PRO A 358 -20.21 -14.89 -0.89
CA PRO A 358 -21.20 -15.95 -1.13
C PRO A 358 -21.11 -16.57 -2.54
N ALA A 359 -20.86 -15.75 -3.57
CA ALA A 359 -20.73 -16.23 -4.95
C ALA A 359 -19.43 -17.02 -5.17
N LEU A 360 -18.32 -16.59 -4.55
CA LEU A 360 -17.05 -17.33 -4.55
C LEU A 360 -17.18 -18.70 -3.89
N LEU A 361 -17.80 -18.75 -2.71
CA LEU A 361 -17.97 -20.00 -1.98
C LEU A 361 -18.92 -20.95 -2.72
N SER A 362 -20.01 -20.45 -3.29
CA SER A 362 -21.00 -21.28 -3.99
C SER A 362 -20.48 -21.87 -5.33
N THR A 363 -19.55 -21.18 -5.99
CA THR A 363 -18.91 -21.62 -7.24
C THR A 363 -17.60 -22.39 -7.04
N LEU A 364 -17.15 -22.55 -5.80
CA LEU A 364 -15.93 -23.29 -5.47
C LEU A 364 -15.98 -24.73 -5.99
N THR A 365 -15.02 -25.07 -6.86
CA THR A 365 -14.67 -26.45 -7.20
C THR A 365 -13.22 -26.72 -6.83
N THR A 366 -12.83 -27.99 -6.66
CA THR A 366 -11.48 -28.34 -6.20
C THR A 366 -10.87 -29.44 -7.05
N THR A 367 -9.55 -29.41 -7.21
CA THR A 367 -8.77 -30.46 -7.88
C THR A 367 -7.70 -30.99 -6.94
N LEU A 368 -7.81 -32.27 -6.56
CA LEU A 368 -6.81 -32.96 -5.75
C LEU A 368 -5.70 -33.50 -6.65
N HIS A 369 -4.45 -33.09 -6.39
CA HIS A 369 -3.30 -33.59 -7.13
C HIS A 369 -2.84 -34.98 -6.61
N PRO A 370 -2.46 -35.90 -7.51
CA PRO A 370 -2.04 -37.25 -7.17
C PRO A 370 -0.59 -37.34 -6.69
N THR A 371 0.16 -36.24 -6.70
CA THR A 371 1.54 -36.16 -6.21
C THR A 371 1.55 -35.98 -4.69
N THR A 372 2.47 -36.64 -3.99
CA THR A 372 2.76 -36.34 -2.59
C THR A 372 3.89 -35.32 -2.55
N TYR A 373 3.65 -34.19 -1.89
CA TYR A 373 4.61 -33.12 -1.72
C TYR A 373 5.19 -33.13 -0.31
N VAL A 374 6.36 -32.52 -0.15
CA VAL A 374 7.03 -32.31 1.12
C VAL A 374 7.64 -30.92 1.18
N PHE A 375 7.80 -30.40 2.39
CA PHE A 375 8.47 -29.13 2.66
C PHE A 375 9.91 -29.40 3.08
N THR A 376 10.85 -28.67 2.49
CA THR A 376 12.27 -28.74 2.79
C THR A 376 12.85 -27.33 2.85
N THR A 377 14.03 -27.16 3.43
CA THR A 377 14.66 -25.84 3.59
C THR A 377 16.14 -25.89 3.22
N PHE A 378 16.60 -24.84 2.56
CA PHE A 378 17.96 -24.69 2.07
C PHE A 378 18.55 -23.39 2.60
N ARG A 379 19.73 -23.44 3.24
CA ARG A 379 20.46 -22.23 3.63
C ARG A 379 21.26 -21.65 2.48
N ASP A 380 21.64 -22.49 1.53
CA ASP A 380 22.41 -22.12 0.35
C ASP A 380 21.55 -22.31 -0.90
N ALA A 381 21.39 -21.23 -1.68
CA ALA A 381 20.58 -21.24 -2.89
C ALA A 381 21.19 -22.15 -3.99
N SER A 382 22.49 -22.44 -3.97
CA SER A 382 23.10 -23.35 -4.94
C SER A 382 22.74 -24.82 -4.70
N ALA A 383 22.21 -25.16 -3.53
CA ALA A 383 21.77 -26.51 -3.20
C ALA A 383 20.33 -26.81 -3.66
N LEU A 384 19.63 -25.81 -4.23
CA LEU A 384 18.26 -25.97 -4.70
C LEU A 384 18.18 -26.97 -5.87
N PRO A 385 17.16 -27.84 -5.90
CA PRO A 385 16.82 -28.62 -7.08
C PRO A 385 16.55 -27.71 -8.29
N PRO A 386 16.65 -28.23 -9.53
CA PRO A 386 16.19 -27.53 -10.71
C PRO A 386 14.74 -27.07 -10.54
N LEU A 387 14.41 -25.90 -11.10
CA LEU A 387 13.07 -25.31 -10.97
C LEU A 387 11.96 -26.26 -11.44
N ALA A 388 12.23 -27.13 -12.42
CA ALA A 388 11.29 -28.13 -12.91
C ALA A 388 10.90 -29.21 -11.87
N GLU A 389 11.70 -29.40 -10.82
CA GLU A 389 11.43 -30.34 -9.73
C GLU A 389 10.78 -29.65 -8.51
N LEU A 390 10.52 -28.35 -8.61
CA LEU A 390 10.01 -27.52 -7.53
C LEU A 390 8.59 -27.05 -7.82
N GLN A 391 7.72 -27.21 -6.83
CA GLN A 391 6.35 -26.71 -6.88
C GLN A 391 6.24 -25.27 -6.33
N LEU A 392 7.08 -24.94 -5.35
CA LEU A 392 7.11 -23.62 -4.72
C LEU A 392 8.51 -23.34 -4.14
N LEU A 393 8.92 -22.07 -4.20
CA LEU A 393 10.05 -21.52 -3.47
C LEU A 393 9.60 -20.28 -2.69
N PHE A 394 10.04 -20.20 -1.44
CA PHE A 394 9.78 -19.05 -0.58
C PHE A 394 11.04 -18.67 0.17
N ARG A 395 11.45 -17.40 0.07
CA ARG A 395 12.63 -16.89 0.77
C ARG A 395 12.25 -16.34 2.14
N GLU A 396 12.77 -16.97 3.17
CA GLU A 396 12.61 -16.57 4.58
C GLU A 396 13.92 -15.94 5.08
N ALA A 397 13.91 -15.37 6.29
CA ALA A 397 15.12 -14.84 6.91
C ALA A 397 16.11 -15.96 7.27
N GLU A 398 15.60 -17.15 7.58
CA GLU A 398 16.33 -18.32 8.03
C GLU A 398 16.89 -19.18 6.87
N GLY A 399 16.32 -19.06 5.67
CA GLY A 399 16.67 -19.86 4.51
C GLY A 399 15.60 -19.81 3.41
N VAL A 400 15.78 -20.64 2.38
CA VAL A 400 14.81 -20.82 1.30
C VAL A 400 14.00 -22.08 1.58
N THR A 401 12.71 -21.93 1.83
CA THR A 401 11.77 -23.06 1.89
C THR A 401 11.38 -23.46 0.47
N ALA A 402 11.38 -24.77 0.21
CA ALA A 402 10.97 -25.33 -1.06
C ALA A 402 9.91 -26.42 -0.84
N VAL A 403 8.94 -26.47 -1.74
CA VAL A 403 7.99 -27.59 -1.84
C VAL A 403 8.37 -28.40 -3.07
N THR A 404 8.63 -29.68 -2.87
CA THR A 404 8.97 -30.63 -3.95
C THR A 404 8.22 -31.94 -3.75
N SER A 405 8.26 -32.81 -4.76
CA SER A 405 7.69 -34.16 -4.62
C SER A 405 8.48 -34.99 -3.61
N LEU A 406 7.81 -35.89 -2.90
CA LEU A 406 8.45 -36.83 -1.98
C LEU A 406 9.54 -37.65 -2.70
N ALA A 407 9.28 -38.09 -3.93
CA ALA A 407 10.23 -38.86 -4.72
C ALA A 407 11.52 -38.08 -5.01
N CYS A 408 11.42 -36.78 -5.32
CA CYS A 408 12.58 -35.91 -5.52
C CYS A 408 13.38 -35.76 -4.21
N ALA A 409 12.69 -35.50 -3.09
CA ALA A 409 13.33 -35.36 -1.79
C ALA A 409 14.08 -36.63 -1.38
N GLU A 410 13.48 -37.80 -1.56
CA GLU A 410 14.11 -39.10 -1.28
C GLU A 410 15.29 -39.38 -2.21
N ALA A 411 15.14 -39.16 -3.52
CA ALA A 411 16.19 -39.39 -4.51
C ALA A 411 17.44 -38.51 -4.28
N ARG A 412 17.24 -37.31 -3.74
CA ARG A 412 18.31 -36.35 -3.46
C ARG A 412 18.81 -36.39 -2.01
N GLY A 413 18.23 -37.25 -1.17
CA GLY A 413 18.57 -37.35 0.25
C GLY A 413 18.32 -36.06 1.03
N LEU A 414 17.29 -35.31 0.66
CA LEU A 414 16.92 -34.05 1.32
C LEU A 414 16.21 -34.35 2.64
N ASP A 415 16.51 -33.56 3.67
CA ASP A 415 15.68 -33.53 4.87
C ASP A 415 14.36 -32.83 4.56
N TYR A 416 13.25 -33.45 4.94
CA TYR A 416 11.92 -32.92 4.69
C TYR A 416 10.97 -33.14 5.87
N PHE A 417 9.90 -32.34 5.90
CA PHE A 417 8.80 -32.48 6.84
C PHE A 417 7.46 -32.32 6.14
N PHE A 418 6.40 -32.74 6.82
CA PHE A 418 5.01 -32.57 6.39
C PHE A 418 4.70 -33.17 5.00
N PRO A 419 4.70 -34.50 4.85
CA PRO A 419 4.12 -35.15 3.67
C PRO A 419 2.66 -34.73 3.50
N CYS A 420 2.34 -34.18 2.33
CA CYS A 420 1.07 -33.53 2.07
C CYS A 420 0.57 -33.75 0.65
N ARG A 421 -0.72 -33.50 0.47
CA ARG A 421 -1.39 -33.41 -0.84
C ARG A 421 -1.70 -31.96 -1.14
N MET A 422 -1.60 -31.61 -2.42
CA MET A 422 -2.00 -30.31 -2.92
C MET A 422 -3.43 -30.37 -3.46
N ILE A 423 -4.28 -29.46 -3.01
CA ILE A 423 -5.63 -29.24 -3.53
C ILE A 423 -5.64 -27.85 -4.17
N THR A 424 -5.97 -27.78 -5.46
CA THR A 424 -6.16 -26.51 -6.17
C THR A 424 -7.62 -26.07 -6.04
N LEU A 425 -7.82 -24.80 -5.70
CA LEU A 425 -9.14 -24.17 -5.60
C LEU A 425 -9.49 -23.54 -6.97
N ASN A 426 -10.43 -24.15 -7.68
CA ASN A 426 -10.87 -23.73 -9.00
C ASN A 426 -12.04 -22.76 -8.86
N VAL A 427 -11.73 -21.53 -8.49
CA VAL A 427 -12.66 -20.40 -8.46
C VAL A 427 -11.97 -19.21 -9.12
N ALA A 428 -12.72 -18.38 -9.83
CA ALA A 428 -12.23 -17.09 -10.32
C ALA A 428 -12.23 -16.10 -9.15
N SER A 429 -11.29 -16.29 -8.21
CA SER A 429 -11.18 -15.46 -7.02
C SER A 429 -10.39 -14.20 -7.30
N SER A 430 -11.05 -13.07 -6.99
CA SER A 430 -10.47 -11.87 -6.41
C SER A 430 -9.16 -12.05 -5.62
N LEU A 431 -7.96 -11.61 -6.01
CA LEU A 431 -6.87 -11.37 -5.04
C LEU A 431 -7.31 -10.38 -3.93
N GLU A 432 -8.37 -9.60 -4.18
CA GLU A 432 -8.99 -8.64 -3.27
C GLU A 432 -10.18 -9.22 -2.46
N ALA A 433 -10.55 -10.50 -2.66
CA ALA A 433 -11.69 -11.10 -1.97
C ALA A 433 -11.41 -11.36 -0.48
N VAL A 434 -11.82 -10.42 0.37
CA VAL A 434 -11.66 -10.51 1.82
C VAL A 434 -12.50 -11.68 2.39
N GLY A 435 -11.84 -12.57 3.14
CA GLY A 435 -12.51 -13.60 3.95
C GLY A 435 -12.67 -14.98 3.30
N PHE A 436 -12.45 -15.12 1.98
CA PHE A 436 -12.58 -16.42 1.28
C PHE A 436 -11.71 -17.52 1.91
N MET A 437 -10.40 -17.26 2.03
CA MET A 437 -9.47 -18.21 2.64
C MET A 437 -9.71 -18.43 4.13
N ALA A 438 -10.23 -17.43 4.84
CA ALA A 438 -10.54 -17.55 6.26
C ALA A 438 -11.67 -18.56 6.50
N VAL A 439 -12.72 -18.55 5.67
CA VAL A 439 -13.82 -19.51 5.76
C VAL A 439 -13.35 -20.94 5.50
N LEU A 440 -12.54 -21.14 4.45
CA LEU A 440 -12.04 -22.47 4.10
C LEU A 440 -11.08 -23.02 5.18
N ALA A 441 -10.16 -22.17 5.66
CA ALA A 441 -9.23 -22.54 6.72
C ALA A 441 -9.98 -22.87 8.03
N ALA A 442 -11.00 -22.09 8.39
CA ALA A 442 -11.84 -22.35 9.57
C ALA A 442 -12.58 -23.68 9.45
N ALA A 443 -13.23 -23.95 8.31
CA ALA A 443 -13.97 -25.20 8.09
C ALA A 443 -13.06 -26.44 8.16
N LEU A 444 -11.84 -26.34 7.63
CA LEU A 444 -10.83 -27.41 7.75
C LEU A 444 -10.31 -27.55 9.20
N ALA A 445 -10.08 -26.43 9.89
CA ALA A 445 -9.62 -26.42 11.27
C ALA A 445 -10.66 -27.01 12.25
N GLU A 446 -11.96 -26.83 12.00
CA GLU A 446 -13.05 -27.47 12.77
C GLU A 446 -13.01 -29.00 12.68
N ARG A 447 -12.47 -29.54 11.60
CA ARG A 447 -12.17 -30.99 11.46
C ARG A 447 -10.76 -31.35 11.93
N GLY A 448 -10.03 -30.43 12.53
CA GLY A 448 -8.64 -30.60 12.96
C GLY A 448 -7.67 -30.84 11.80
N ILE A 449 -8.01 -30.44 10.57
CA ILE A 449 -7.12 -30.54 9.40
C ILE A 449 -6.23 -29.30 9.40
N GLY A 450 -4.93 -29.48 9.68
CA GLY A 450 -3.95 -28.43 9.44
C GLY A 450 -3.85 -28.15 7.94
N VAL A 451 -3.81 -26.89 7.55
CA VAL A 451 -3.70 -26.49 6.14
C VAL A 451 -2.61 -25.44 5.98
N ASN A 452 -1.80 -25.58 4.95
CA ASN A 452 -0.84 -24.56 4.52
C ASN A 452 -1.34 -23.98 3.18
N PRO A 453 -2.05 -22.85 3.21
CA PRO A 453 -2.52 -22.19 2.00
C PRO A 453 -1.38 -21.47 1.28
N VAL A 454 -1.44 -21.45 -0.04
CA VAL A 454 -0.50 -20.79 -0.93
C VAL A 454 -1.30 -20.13 -2.05
N SER A 455 -1.20 -18.81 -2.18
CA SER A 455 -1.83 -18.09 -3.27
C SER A 455 -0.93 -18.04 -4.49
N GLY A 456 -1.39 -18.68 -5.57
CA GLY A 456 -0.80 -18.56 -6.90
C GLY A 456 -1.44 -17.41 -7.67
N PHE A 457 -0.81 -16.99 -8.76
CA PHE A 457 -1.37 -15.93 -9.61
C PHE A 457 -2.70 -16.34 -10.26
N HIS A 458 -2.89 -17.63 -10.56
CA HIS A 458 -4.11 -18.12 -11.21
C HIS A 458 -5.10 -18.74 -10.24
N HIS A 459 -4.60 -19.48 -9.24
CA HIS A 459 -5.41 -20.23 -8.30
C HIS A 459 -4.73 -20.28 -6.94
N ASP A 460 -5.54 -20.41 -5.91
CA ASP A 460 -5.07 -20.76 -4.58
C ASP A 460 -4.88 -22.29 -4.47
N HIS A 461 -3.86 -22.67 -3.70
CA HIS A 461 -3.51 -24.06 -3.44
C HIS A 461 -3.46 -24.32 -1.94
N LEU A 462 -4.01 -25.47 -1.52
CA LEU A 462 -3.99 -25.92 -0.14
C LEU A 462 -3.11 -27.17 -0.01
N PHE A 463 -2.09 -27.11 0.85
CA PHE A 463 -1.34 -28.29 1.24
C PHE A 463 -1.90 -28.87 2.53
N VAL A 464 -2.48 -30.07 2.42
CA VAL A 464 -3.13 -30.79 3.52
C VAL A 464 -2.38 -32.08 3.86
N PRO A 465 -2.39 -32.55 5.13
CA PRO A 465 -1.68 -33.75 5.55
C PRO A 465 -2.03 -34.96 4.70
N LEU A 466 -1.01 -35.74 4.33
CA LEU A 466 -1.20 -37.03 3.66
C LEU A 466 -2.09 -37.94 4.52
N GLY A 467 -3.08 -38.58 3.90
CA GLY A 467 -4.10 -39.41 4.54
C GLY A 467 -5.37 -38.66 4.91
N ARG A 468 -5.42 -37.33 4.80
CA ARG A 468 -6.61 -36.50 5.08
C ARG A 468 -7.14 -35.73 3.87
N GLU A 469 -6.59 -35.97 2.69
CA GLU A 469 -6.94 -35.26 1.47
C GLU A 469 -8.40 -35.43 1.06
N ALA A 470 -8.94 -36.64 1.12
CA ALA A 470 -10.33 -36.91 0.75
C ALA A 470 -11.30 -36.23 1.73
N GLU A 471 -10.94 -36.20 3.01
CA GLU A 471 -11.72 -35.50 4.03
C GLU A 471 -11.70 -33.99 3.82
N ALA A 472 -10.53 -33.42 3.51
CA ALA A 472 -10.38 -32.00 3.19
C ALA A 472 -11.24 -31.61 1.97
N VAL A 473 -11.18 -32.38 0.89
CA VAL A 473 -12.04 -32.18 -0.29
C VAL A 473 -13.52 -32.24 0.09
N GLY A 474 -13.92 -33.21 0.92
CA GLY A 474 -15.29 -33.34 1.39
C GLY A 474 -15.77 -32.18 2.28
N VAL A 475 -14.87 -31.57 3.06
CA VAL A 475 -15.18 -30.34 3.83
C VAL A 475 -15.38 -29.16 2.89
N LEU A 476 -14.47 -28.94 1.94
CA LEU A 476 -14.55 -27.83 0.98
C LEU A 476 -15.80 -27.94 0.09
N ALA A 477 -16.14 -29.14 -0.36
CA ALA A 477 -17.36 -29.39 -1.12
C ALA A 477 -18.64 -29.07 -0.32
N ARG A 478 -18.65 -29.38 0.98
CA ARG A 478 -19.77 -29.05 1.87
C ARG A 478 -19.94 -27.55 2.03
N VAL A 479 -18.84 -26.82 2.26
CA VAL A 479 -18.86 -25.35 2.34
C VAL A 479 -19.44 -24.76 1.05
N ALA A 480 -19.05 -25.28 -0.11
CA ALA A 480 -19.57 -24.80 -1.38
C ALA A 480 -21.08 -25.06 -1.54
N GLU A 481 -21.54 -26.25 -1.15
CA GLU A 481 -22.95 -26.62 -1.21
C GLU A 481 -23.83 -25.79 -0.25
N GLU A 482 -23.39 -25.59 0.99
CA GLU A 482 -24.10 -24.77 1.96
C GLU A 482 -24.27 -23.31 1.48
N ASN A 483 -23.30 -22.79 0.74
CA ASN A 483 -23.38 -21.44 0.18
C ASN A 483 -24.22 -21.37 -1.10
N ARG A 484 -24.27 -22.45 -1.91
CA ARG A 484 -25.24 -22.56 -3.03
C ARG A 484 -26.69 -22.55 -2.57
N GLN A 485 -26.98 -23.09 -1.40
CA GLN A 485 -28.33 -23.14 -0.84
C GLN A 485 -28.78 -21.84 -0.16
N ARG A 486 -27.83 -20.94 0.13
CA ARG A 486 -28.07 -19.64 0.80
C ARG A 486 -28.12 -18.45 -0.16
N SER A 487 -27.59 -18.62 -1.38
CA SER A 487 -27.61 -17.64 -2.47
C SER A 487 -28.86 -17.86 -3.33
#